data_AF-A0A0Q8C874-F1
#
_entry.id   AF-A0A0Q8C874-F1
#
_cell.length_a   1.000
_cell.length_b   1.000
_cell.length_c   1.000
_cell.angle_alpha   90.00
_cell.angle_beta   90.00
_cell.angle_gamma   90.00
#
_symmetry.space_group_name_H-M   'P 1'
#
loop_
_entity.id
_entity.type
_entity.pdbx_description
1 polymer ?
#
loop_
_entity_poly.entity_id
_entity_poly.type
_entity_poly.pdbx_seq_one_letter_code
_entity_poly.pdbx_strand_id
1 'polypeptide(L)'
;MTSATALADELPRSEQVKAFRAAGFNQEASECEVETTGSYTPATMELIEDLNGDGRPDALITEGSTDCYGQAGTGFYLVSQQPDGGWKLMLKEIGVAEFLPGKGSNGWPDVEVGGPGSCFPVLRYDGQRYRFHHSVGERCADSP
;
A
#
# COMPACT_ATOMS: atom_id res chain seq x y z
N MET A 1 24.53 26.85 12.74
CA MET A 1 24.77 26.09 11.50
C MET A 1 23.45 25.45 11.12
N THR A 2 22.79 26.03 10.13
CA THR A 2 21.41 25.75 9.75
C THR A 2 21.40 24.52 8.84
N SER A 3 20.88 23.39 9.31
CA SER A 3 20.61 22.24 8.43
C SER A 3 19.32 22.51 7.67
N ALA A 4 19.46 22.83 6.38
CA ALA A 4 18.35 22.98 5.44
C ALA A 4 18.05 21.68 4.66
N THR A 5 18.43 20.52 5.20
CA THR A 5 18.44 19.25 4.46
C THR A 5 17.61 18.13 5.10
N ALA A 6 16.81 18.41 6.14
CA ALA A 6 16.00 17.40 6.83
C ALA A 6 14.47 17.57 6.64
N LEU A 7 14.03 18.48 5.76
CA LEU A 7 12.60 18.79 5.56
C LEU A 7 12.10 18.51 4.13
N ALA A 8 12.94 17.98 3.24
CA ALA A 8 12.57 17.65 1.87
C ALA A 8 12.13 16.18 1.69
N ASP A 9 12.35 15.33 2.70
CA ASP A 9 12.04 13.88 2.66
C ASP A 9 10.63 13.53 3.14
N GLU A 10 9.88 14.48 3.70
CA GLU A 10 8.45 14.28 3.98
C GLU A 10 7.63 14.83 2.82
N LEU A 11 6.84 13.96 2.18
CA LEU A 11 5.87 14.35 1.16
C LEU A 11 5.05 15.54 1.67
N PRO A 12 4.92 16.66 0.92
CA PRO A 12 4.19 17.82 1.40
C PRO A 12 2.77 17.45 1.84
N ARG A 13 2.27 18.08 2.91
CA ARG A 13 0.92 17.78 3.46
C ARG A 13 -0.19 17.80 2.40
N SER A 14 -0.11 18.70 1.43
CA SER A 14 -1.05 18.76 0.31
C SER A 14 -1.00 17.53 -0.59
N GLU A 15 0.18 16.94 -0.79
CA GLU A 15 0.36 15.70 -1.53
C GLU A 15 -0.05 14.49 -0.70
N GLN A 16 0.22 14.47 0.60
CA GLN A 16 -0.27 13.42 1.50
C GLN A 16 -1.80 13.28 1.41
N VAL A 17 -2.53 14.40 1.50
CA VAL A 17 -3.99 14.43 1.39
C VAL A 17 -4.47 13.92 0.02
N LYS A 18 -3.73 14.19 -1.07
CA LYS A 18 -4.07 13.65 -2.40
C LYS A 18 -3.84 12.14 -2.49
N ALA A 19 -2.75 11.65 -1.90
CA ALA A 19 -2.45 10.22 -1.84
C ALA A 19 -3.52 9.46 -1.04
N PHE A 20 -3.88 9.95 0.15
CA PHE A 20 -4.96 9.35 0.94
C PHE A 20 -6.30 9.39 0.20
N ARG A 21 -6.64 10.50 -0.47
CA ARG A 21 -7.85 10.55 -1.32
C ARG A 21 -7.82 9.54 -2.47
N ALA A 22 -6.65 9.33 -3.09
CA ALA A 22 -6.51 8.31 -4.13
C ALA A 22 -6.72 6.89 -3.56
N ALA A 23 -6.34 6.64 -2.32
CA ALA A 23 -6.62 5.39 -1.60
C ALA A 23 -8.11 5.21 -1.21
N GLY A 24 -8.95 6.23 -1.43
CA GLY A 24 -10.38 6.21 -1.13
C GLY A 24 -10.77 6.85 0.20
N PHE A 25 -9.83 7.51 0.88
CA PHE A 25 -10.07 8.16 2.17
C PHE A 25 -10.66 9.57 2.01
N ASN A 26 -11.50 9.96 2.97
CA ASN A 26 -12.02 11.31 3.11
C ASN A 26 -10.97 12.20 3.80
N GLN A 27 -10.07 12.76 2.99
CA GLN A 27 -8.83 13.40 3.45
C GLN A 27 -7.86 12.39 4.05
N GLU A 28 -7.96 12.07 5.33
CA GLU A 28 -7.09 11.09 6.02
C GLU A 28 -7.89 10.04 6.80
N ALA A 29 -9.22 10.20 6.84
CA ALA A 29 -10.11 9.27 7.52
C ALA A 29 -10.71 8.27 6.52
N SER A 30 -10.81 7.02 6.94
CA SER A 30 -11.47 5.97 6.18
C SER A 30 -12.90 5.73 6.62
N GLU A 31 -13.65 4.97 5.82
CA GLU A 31 -14.96 4.47 6.24
C GLU A 31 -14.85 3.60 7.51
N CYS A 32 -13.74 2.87 7.67
CA CYS A 32 -13.48 2.08 8.86
C CYS A 32 -13.36 2.94 10.13
N GLU A 33 -12.73 4.11 10.05
CA GLU A 33 -12.67 5.06 11.16
C GLU A 33 -14.05 5.55 11.60
N VAL A 34 -14.90 5.87 10.62
CA VAL A 34 -16.21 6.49 10.86
C VAL A 34 -17.19 5.48 11.47
N GLU A 35 -17.12 4.22 11.05
CA GLU A 35 -18.07 3.18 11.43
C GLU A 35 -17.67 2.39 12.68
N THR A 36 -16.39 2.42 13.09
CA THR A 36 -15.89 1.58 14.20
C THR A 36 -15.51 2.39 15.45
N THR A 37 -16.03 1.98 16.61
CA THR A 37 -15.65 2.52 17.92
C THR A 37 -14.79 1.51 18.68
N GLY A 38 -13.46 1.69 18.69
CA GLY A 38 -12.51 0.83 19.42
C GLY A 38 -11.75 -0.16 18.52
N SER A 39 -10.51 -0.50 18.90
CA SER A 39 -9.54 -1.34 18.13
C SER A 39 -9.15 -0.82 16.73
N TYR A 40 -9.61 0.36 16.33
CA TYR A 40 -9.16 1.04 15.12
C TYR A 40 -7.74 1.60 15.29
N THR A 41 -6.90 1.38 14.28
CA THR A 41 -5.60 2.03 14.09
C THR A 41 -5.70 2.96 12.89
N PRO A 42 -5.49 4.28 13.07
CA PRO A 42 -5.62 5.27 12.00
C PRO A 42 -4.78 5.01 10.77
N ALA A 43 -5.30 5.43 9.61
CA ALA A 43 -4.58 5.38 8.36
C ALA A 43 -3.24 6.13 8.46
N THR A 44 -2.14 5.44 8.17
CA THR A 44 -0.78 5.96 8.27
C THR A 44 -0.01 5.69 6.98
N MET A 45 0.76 6.68 6.52
CA MET A 45 1.73 6.46 5.44
C MET A 45 2.97 5.79 6.01
N GLU A 46 3.08 4.48 5.82
CA GLU A 46 4.21 3.67 6.31
C GLU A 46 5.47 3.84 5.45
N LEU A 47 5.29 4.12 4.15
CA LEU A 47 6.38 4.28 3.20
C LEU A 47 6.08 5.39 2.22
N ILE A 48 7.10 6.18 1.88
CA ILE A 48 7.09 7.15 0.78
C ILE A 48 8.40 7.03 0.01
N GLU A 49 8.37 6.38 -1.15
CA GLU A 49 9.56 6.09 -1.96
C GLU A 49 9.18 6.00 -3.44
N ASP A 50 10.15 6.13 -4.34
CA ASP A 50 9.97 5.82 -5.77
C ASP A 50 10.17 4.31 -5.98
N LEU A 51 9.08 3.54 -5.98
CA LEU A 51 9.13 2.07 -6.00
C LEU A 51 9.37 1.52 -7.41
N ASN A 52 8.92 2.25 -8.43
CA ASN A 52 8.99 1.83 -9.82
C ASN A 52 10.17 2.45 -10.62
N GLY A 53 10.88 3.42 -10.03
CA GLY A 53 12.04 4.09 -10.60
C GLY A 53 11.70 5.18 -11.62
N ASP A 54 10.49 5.74 -11.57
CA ASP A 54 10.00 6.73 -12.54
C ASP A 54 10.25 8.20 -12.14
N GLY A 55 10.90 8.40 -10.99
CA GLY A 55 11.27 9.69 -10.42
C GLY A 55 10.14 10.40 -9.67
N ARG A 56 9.00 9.74 -9.43
CA ARG A 56 7.88 10.27 -8.64
C ARG A 56 7.67 9.44 -7.37
N PRO A 57 7.14 10.04 -6.30
CA PRO A 57 6.87 9.33 -5.06
C PRO A 57 5.66 8.39 -5.21
N ASP A 58 5.81 7.21 -4.63
CA ASP A 58 4.75 6.27 -4.32
C ASP A 58 4.58 6.20 -2.80
N ALA A 59 3.39 5.83 -2.33
CA ALA A 59 3.12 5.71 -0.91
C ALA A 59 2.40 4.40 -0.58
N LEU A 60 2.83 3.76 0.50
CA LEU A 60 2.12 2.66 1.14
C LEU A 60 1.37 3.21 2.35
N ILE A 61 0.05 3.17 2.28
CA ILE A 61 -0.82 3.54 3.40
C ILE A 61 -1.35 2.26 4.05
N THR A 62 -1.33 2.20 5.39
CA THR A 62 -1.92 1.10 6.16
C THR A 62 -2.98 1.64 7.10
N GLU A 63 -3.97 0.82 7.44
CA GLU A 63 -4.87 1.08 8.56
C GLU A 63 -5.22 -0.24 9.26
N GLY A 64 -5.72 -0.15 10.49
CA GLY A 64 -6.03 -1.32 11.31
C GLY A 64 -7.44 -1.31 11.84
N SER A 65 -8.10 -2.47 11.79
CA SER A 65 -9.40 -2.75 12.40
C SER A 65 -9.73 -4.22 12.18
N THR A 66 -10.00 -4.98 13.23
CA THR A 66 -10.50 -6.36 13.09
C THR A 66 -11.89 -6.41 12.48
N ASP A 67 -12.68 -5.35 12.62
CA ASP A 67 -14.04 -5.28 12.07
C ASP A 67 -14.01 -5.10 10.54
N CYS A 68 -13.06 -4.30 10.03
CA CYS A 68 -12.89 -4.11 8.59
C CYS A 68 -12.04 -5.18 7.91
N TYR A 69 -10.98 -5.64 8.59
CA TYR A 69 -9.94 -6.48 8.00
C TYR A 69 -9.95 -7.93 8.50
N GLY A 70 -10.94 -8.29 9.32
CA GLY A 70 -11.08 -9.63 9.87
C GLY A 70 -9.85 -10.06 10.67
N GLN A 71 -9.45 -11.33 10.48
CA GLN A 71 -8.33 -11.92 11.22
C GLN A 71 -6.98 -11.28 10.91
N ALA A 72 -6.82 -10.64 9.75
CA ALA A 72 -5.59 -9.92 9.43
C ALA A 72 -5.43 -8.66 10.28
N GLY A 73 -6.55 -8.05 10.71
CA GLY A 73 -6.57 -6.85 11.54
C GLY A 73 -6.05 -5.59 10.86
N THR A 74 -5.56 -5.67 9.63
CA THR A 74 -4.99 -4.55 8.87
C THR A 74 -5.23 -4.72 7.37
N GLY A 75 -5.23 -3.60 6.66
CA GLY A 75 -5.17 -3.56 5.20
C GLY A 75 -4.23 -2.48 4.73
N PHE A 76 -3.79 -2.59 3.48
CA PHE A 76 -2.88 -1.63 2.87
C PHE A 76 -3.38 -1.12 1.52
N TYR A 77 -2.84 0.03 1.14
CA TYR A 77 -3.18 0.78 -0.05
C TYR A 77 -1.90 1.33 -0.66
N LEU A 78 -1.50 0.80 -1.81
CA LEU A 78 -0.39 1.34 -2.59
C LEU A 78 -0.92 2.38 -3.57
N VAL A 79 -0.44 3.62 -3.45
CA VAL A 79 -0.77 4.72 -4.34
C VAL A 79 0.49 5.27 -5.00
N SER A 80 0.34 5.80 -6.21
CA SER A 80 1.46 6.30 -7.01
C SER A 80 1.17 7.67 -7.60
N GLN A 81 2.13 8.59 -7.51
CA GLN A 81 2.00 9.87 -8.20
C GLN A 81 2.21 9.68 -9.72
N GLN A 82 1.25 10.17 -10.49
CA GLN A 82 1.22 10.08 -11.94
C GLN A 82 1.94 11.26 -12.59
N PRO A 83 2.32 11.17 -13.87
CA PRO A 83 3.02 12.25 -14.58
C PRO A 83 2.29 13.61 -14.62
N ASP A 84 0.96 13.60 -14.45
CA ASP A 84 0.13 14.81 -14.39
C ASP A 84 0.05 15.43 -12.98
N GLY A 85 0.76 14.85 -12.00
CA GLY A 85 0.72 15.26 -10.59
C GLY A 85 -0.52 14.76 -9.83
N GLY A 86 -1.37 13.98 -10.48
CA GLY A 86 -2.45 13.23 -9.84
C GLY A 86 -1.91 12.02 -9.06
N TRP A 87 -2.72 11.48 -8.16
CA TRP A 87 -2.40 10.24 -7.45
C TRP A 87 -3.38 9.14 -7.86
N LYS A 88 -2.87 7.93 -8.02
CA LYS A 88 -3.65 6.77 -8.45
C LYS A 88 -3.49 5.62 -7.47
N LEU A 89 -4.60 4.97 -7.12
CA LEU A 89 -4.58 3.67 -6.44
C LEU A 89 -4.07 2.59 -7.38
N MET A 90 -3.00 1.94 -6.95
CA MET A 90 -2.33 0.88 -7.72
C MET A 90 -2.74 -0.50 -7.21
N LEU A 91 -2.81 -0.68 -5.89
CA LEU A 91 -3.17 -1.94 -5.24
C LEU A 91 -3.81 -1.66 -3.87
N LYS A 92 -4.83 -2.45 -3.51
CA LYS A 92 -5.45 -2.46 -2.18
C LYS A 92 -5.72 -3.90 -1.81
N GLU A 93 -5.24 -4.34 -0.65
CA GLU A 93 -5.46 -5.70 -0.14
C GLU A 93 -5.63 -5.71 1.38
N ILE A 94 -6.20 -6.81 1.88
CA ILE A 94 -6.29 -7.11 3.31
C ILE A 94 -5.03 -7.87 3.73
N GLY A 95 -4.33 -7.40 4.74
CA GLY A 95 -3.03 -7.93 5.17
C GLY A 95 -1.93 -6.88 5.16
N VAL A 96 -0.70 -7.35 5.04
CA VAL A 96 0.52 -6.52 5.04
C VAL A 96 1.22 -6.66 3.69
N ALA A 97 1.70 -5.55 3.13
CA ALA A 97 2.47 -5.57 1.89
C ALA A 97 3.95 -5.83 2.18
N GLU A 98 4.55 -6.76 1.43
CA GLU A 98 6.00 -6.90 1.34
C GLU A 98 6.44 -6.72 -0.12
N PHE A 99 7.33 -5.74 -0.36
CA PHE A 99 7.87 -5.48 -1.68
C PHE A 99 9.04 -6.42 -1.99
N LEU A 100 8.88 -7.23 -3.04
CA LEU A 100 9.88 -8.22 -3.43
C LEU A 100 10.82 -7.66 -4.52
N PRO A 101 12.02 -8.26 -4.70
CA PRO A 101 12.96 -7.87 -5.76
C PRO A 101 12.45 -8.13 -7.18
N GLY A 102 11.46 -9.02 -7.35
CA GLY A 102 10.81 -9.28 -8.63
C GLY A 102 10.11 -8.03 -9.16
N LYS A 103 10.07 -7.87 -10.49
CA LYS A 103 9.53 -6.67 -11.13
C LYS A 103 8.52 -7.04 -12.22
N GLY A 104 7.39 -6.34 -12.22
CA GLY A 104 6.40 -6.36 -13.28
C GLY A 104 6.66 -5.31 -14.35
N SER A 105 5.63 -5.02 -15.14
CA SER A 105 5.66 -3.96 -16.15
C SER A 105 5.99 -2.60 -15.52
N ASN A 106 6.70 -1.74 -16.25
CA ASN A 106 7.07 -0.38 -15.84
C ASN A 106 7.85 -0.30 -14.51
N GLY A 107 8.58 -1.35 -14.12
CA GLY A 107 9.47 -1.31 -12.95
C GLY A 107 8.78 -1.49 -11.59
N TRP A 108 7.47 -1.74 -11.57
CA TRP A 108 6.73 -1.99 -10.35
C TRP A 108 7.22 -3.28 -9.65
N PRO A 109 7.56 -3.25 -8.35
CA PRO A 109 7.91 -4.46 -7.61
C PRO A 109 6.75 -5.44 -7.55
N ASP A 110 7.07 -6.72 -7.45
CA ASP A 110 6.10 -7.72 -7.00
C ASP A 110 5.75 -7.44 -5.54
N VAL A 111 4.49 -7.71 -5.17
CA VAL A 111 3.98 -7.48 -3.81
C VAL A 111 3.48 -8.80 -3.24
N GLU A 112 4.11 -9.27 -2.18
CA GLU A 112 3.56 -10.35 -1.36
C GLU A 112 2.52 -9.76 -0.39
N VAL A 113 1.38 -10.44 -0.27
CA VAL A 113 0.30 -10.06 0.66
C VAL A 113 0.35 -11.01 1.85
N GLY A 114 1.03 -10.57 2.92
CA GLY A 114 1.14 -11.29 4.18
C GLY A 114 -0.14 -11.19 5.02
N GLY A 115 -0.34 -12.14 5.92
CA GLY A 115 -1.49 -12.20 6.81
C GLY A 115 -1.52 -13.50 7.62
N PRO A 116 -2.65 -13.84 8.26
CA PRO A 116 -2.81 -15.15 8.90
C PRO A 116 -2.69 -16.29 7.87
N GLY A 117 -1.83 -17.27 8.14
CA GLY A 117 -1.63 -18.44 7.27
C GLY A 117 -0.15 -18.71 7.01
N SER A 118 0.12 -19.51 5.96
CA SER A 118 1.49 -19.88 5.56
C SER A 118 1.71 -19.86 4.04
N CYS A 119 0.68 -19.55 3.26
CA CYS A 119 0.77 -19.44 1.81
C CYS A 119 0.18 -18.09 1.38
N PHE A 120 1.02 -17.24 0.81
CA PHE A 120 0.73 -15.84 0.54
C PHE A 120 0.76 -15.58 -0.97
N PRO A 121 -0.21 -14.84 -1.52
CA PRO A 121 -0.20 -14.50 -2.93
C PRO A 121 0.86 -13.43 -3.18
N VAL A 122 1.62 -13.62 -4.26
CA VAL A 122 2.48 -12.60 -4.87
C VAL A 122 1.74 -12.01 -6.06
N LEU A 123 1.59 -10.69 -6.03
CA LEU A 123 0.94 -9.91 -7.07
C LEU A 123 1.99 -9.21 -7.92
N ARG A 124 1.82 -9.26 -9.25
CA ARG A 124 2.68 -8.58 -10.22
C ARG A 124 1.88 -7.59 -11.04
N TYR A 125 2.44 -6.40 -11.26
CA TYR A 125 1.85 -5.41 -12.15
C TYR A 125 1.97 -5.84 -13.62
N ASP A 126 0.86 -5.92 -14.34
CA ASP A 126 0.82 -6.36 -15.75
C ASP A 126 0.97 -5.22 -16.77
N GLY A 127 1.02 -3.98 -16.31
CA GLY A 127 1.01 -2.77 -17.16
C GLY A 127 -0.31 -2.00 -17.07
N GLN A 128 -1.34 -2.59 -16.48
CA GLN A 128 -2.62 -1.96 -16.20
C GLN A 128 -2.95 -2.03 -14.71
N ARG A 129 -2.79 -3.20 -14.09
CA ARG A 129 -3.10 -3.47 -12.67
C ARG A 129 -2.23 -4.59 -12.10
N TYR A 130 -2.17 -4.66 -10.78
CA TYR A 130 -1.64 -5.83 -10.10
C TYR A 130 -2.56 -7.04 -10.30
N ARG A 131 -1.96 -8.19 -10.56
CA ARG A 131 -2.65 -9.48 -10.69
C ARG A 131 -1.88 -10.56 -9.97
N PHE A 132 -2.59 -11.60 -9.57
CA PHE A 132 -1.97 -12.83 -9.07
C PHE A 132 -0.89 -13.32 -10.03
N HIS A 133 0.30 -13.55 -9.49
CA HIS A 133 1.44 -14.06 -10.24
C HIS A 133 1.73 -15.52 -9.83
N HIS A 134 1.93 -15.75 -8.54
CA HIS A 134 2.13 -17.07 -7.92
C HIS A 134 1.89 -16.94 -6.41
N SER A 135 1.98 -18.05 -5.68
CA SER A 135 1.99 -18.03 -4.21
C SER A 135 3.36 -18.43 -3.68
N VAL A 136 3.73 -17.88 -2.52
CA VAL A 136 4.95 -18.20 -1.79
C VAL A 136 4.61 -18.65 -0.37
N GLY A 137 5.53 -19.40 0.24
CA GLY A 137 5.35 -19.96 1.59
C GLY A 137 5.09 -21.46 1.60
N GLU A 138 4.87 -21.99 2.81
CA GLU A 138 4.67 -23.42 3.03
C GLU A 138 3.27 -23.86 2.59
N ARG A 139 3.19 -25.06 1.98
CA ARG A 139 1.93 -25.76 1.62
C ARG A 139 1.03 -25.05 0.61
N CYS A 140 1.58 -24.24 -0.29
CA CYS A 140 0.79 -23.63 -1.37
C CYS A 140 0.15 -24.61 -2.35
N ALA A 141 0.61 -25.86 -2.40
CA ALA A 141 0.09 -26.90 -3.28
C ALA A 141 -1.06 -27.73 -2.66
N ASP A 142 -1.44 -27.48 -1.40
CA ASP A 142 -2.42 -28.29 -0.67
C ASP A 142 -3.84 -27.68 -0.61
N SER A 143 -4.13 -26.62 -1.37
CA SER A 143 -5.52 -26.17 -1.56
C SER A 143 -6.21 -27.01 -2.65
N PRO A 144 -7.27 -27.78 -2.32
CA PRO A 144 -8.05 -28.52 -3.31
C PRO A 144 -8.79 -27.63 -4.30
#